data_AF-A0A3D4UFR2-F1
#
_entry.id   AF-A0A3D4UFR2-F1
#
_cell.length_a   1.000
_cell.length_b   1.000
_cell.length_c   1.000
_cell.angle_alpha   90.00
_cell.angle_beta   90.00
_cell.angle_gamma   90.00
#
_symmetry.space_group_name_H-M   'P 1'
#
loop_
_entity.id
_entity.type
_entity.pdbx_description
1 polymer ?
#
loop_
_entity_poly.entity_id
_entity_poly.type
_entity_poly.pdbx_seq_one_letter_code
_entity_poly.pdbx_strand_id
1 'polypeptide(L)'
;MLVYLSLGCPSSRYIKEEHVMNHHGTFGAIALIACSSIALAGPVVDLQPGEFSNSLSGITNSDLSELRGTIEFDHYETFTIDSPSEGDTGSVGMLYEATLFSRVVRSNDTGNLTFNFRIIDPNAEHTGQISHIEINGFDGLQTRVEYRDEAGDDYVGPSIAARSLDGDKLTFDFNTSLASDQSSKFFFAMLDVSDYDFEGIVPQATVYLQSGEQITVDIAPNVPAPGAFALLGTAGLCFARRRR
;
A
#
# COMPACT_ATOMS: atom_id res chain seq x y z
N MET A 1 -14.23 29.72 53.83
CA MET A 1 -15.19 30.83 53.75
C MET A 1 -16.06 30.61 52.54
N LEU A 2 -17.37 30.49 52.78
CA LEU A 2 -18.55 30.36 51.91
C LEU A 2 -18.58 29.33 50.76
N VAL A 3 -19.36 28.28 51.05
CA VAL A 3 -20.10 27.38 50.15
C VAL A 3 -21.27 28.13 49.52
N TYR A 4 -21.58 27.89 48.24
CA TYR A 4 -22.96 28.02 47.73
C TYR A 4 -23.28 26.90 46.72
N LEU A 5 -24.13 25.98 47.16
CA LEU A 5 -24.97 25.11 46.34
C LEU A 5 -26.13 25.94 45.76
N SER A 6 -26.52 25.67 44.51
CA SER A 6 -27.87 25.99 44.03
C SER A 6 -28.40 24.84 43.18
N LEU A 7 -29.37 24.14 43.77
CA LEU A 7 -30.31 23.23 43.11
C LEU A 7 -31.53 24.05 42.67
N GLY A 8 -32.13 23.74 41.51
CA GLY A 8 -33.34 24.43 41.06
C GLY A 8 -33.97 23.88 39.77
N CYS A 9 -34.71 22.79 39.92
CA CYS A 9 -35.66 22.10 39.02
C CYS A 9 -36.88 23.00 38.58
N PRO A 10 -37.97 22.49 37.97
CA PRO A 10 -38.27 22.11 36.58
C PRO A 10 -39.48 22.88 35.94
N SER A 11 -39.77 22.68 34.65
CA SER A 11 -41.14 22.47 34.08
C SER A 11 -41.03 22.33 32.55
N SER A 12 -41.47 21.26 31.89
CA SER A 12 -42.81 20.68 31.68
C SER A 12 -43.67 21.41 30.63
N ARG A 13 -44.19 20.60 29.68
CA ARG A 13 -45.30 20.80 28.70
C ARG A 13 -44.87 21.30 27.30
N TYR A 14 -45.39 20.83 26.17
CA TYR A 14 -46.43 19.84 25.81
C TYR A 14 -46.27 19.49 24.30
N ILE A 15 -46.44 18.21 23.97
CA ILE A 15 -47.03 17.56 22.78
C ILE A 15 -47.13 18.32 21.44
N LYS A 16 -46.58 17.71 20.39
CA LYS A 16 -47.30 17.58 19.11
C LYS A 16 -47.09 16.17 18.52
N GLU A 17 -48.16 15.38 18.54
CA GLU A 17 -48.38 14.25 17.64
C GLU A 17 -48.33 14.75 16.20
N GLU A 18 -47.71 14.01 15.28
CA GLU A 18 -48.39 13.55 14.07
C GLU A 18 -47.45 12.78 13.12
N HIS A 19 -48.07 11.79 12.49
CA HIS A 19 -47.67 11.13 11.26
C HIS A 19 -46.58 10.04 11.30
N VAL A 20 -46.99 8.88 11.80
CA VAL A 20 -46.48 7.59 11.35
C VAL A 20 -46.83 7.43 9.85
N MET A 21 -45.87 7.71 8.97
CA MET A 21 -45.91 7.22 7.59
C MET A 21 -45.36 5.80 7.56
N ASN A 22 -46.27 4.83 7.46
CA ASN A 22 -45.95 3.46 7.07
C ASN A 22 -45.42 3.46 5.63
N HIS A 23 -44.11 3.61 5.47
CA HIS A 23 -43.43 3.18 4.25
C HIS A 23 -43.15 1.69 4.35
N HIS A 24 -44.04 0.90 3.75
CA HIS A 24 -43.73 -0.45 3.29
C HIS A 24 -42.70 -0.34 2.16
N GLY A 25 -41.46 -0.05 2.53
CA GLY A 25 -40.30 -0.25 1.67
C GLY A 25 -40.11 -1.75 1.52
N THR A 26 -40.44 -2.27 0.35
CA THR A 26 -40.09 -3.61 -0.10
C THR A 26 -38.58 -3.77 0.04
N PHE A 27 -38.14 -4.44 1.11
CA PHE A 27 -36.75 -4.88 1.24
C PHE A 27 -36.51 -5.95 0.17
N GLY A 28 -36.01 -5.51 -0.99
CA GLY A 28 -35.43 -6.41 -1.97
C GLY A 28 -34.24 -7.09 -1.32
N ALA A 29 -34.39 -8.37 -0.98
CA ALA A 29 -33.28 -9.20 -0.52
C ALA A 29 -32.27 -9.30 -1.67
N ILE A 30 -31.21 -8.50 -1.61
CA ILE A 30 -30.05 -8.68 -2.46
C ILE A 30 -29.34 -9.93 -1.93
N ALA A 31 -29.57 -11.06 -2.60
CA ALA A 31 -28.79 -12.26 -2.40
C ALA A 31 -27.38 -11.98 -2.92
N LEU A 32 -26.47 -11.62 -2.01
CA LEU A 32 -25.04 -11.66 -2.26
C LEU A 32 -24.66 -13.13 -2.44
N ILE A 33 -24.63 -13.57 -3.70
CA ILE A 33 -24.00 -14.83 -4.07
C ILE A 33 -22.50 -14.60 -3.92
N ALA A 34 -21.97 -14.91 -2.74
CA ALA A 34 -20.55 -15.05 -2.52
C ALA A 34 -20.08 -16.28 -3.28
N CYS A 35 -19.71 -16.10 -4.56
CA CYS A 35 -18.94 -17.08 -5.31
C CYS A 35 -17.58 -17.18 -4.62
N SER A 36 -17.48 -18.10 -3.66
CA SER A 36 -16.22 -18.54 -3.07
C SER A 36 -15.52 -19.40 -4.11
N SER A 37 -14.94 -18.74 -5.10
CA SER A 37 -13.95 -19.35 -5.99
C SER A 37 -12.78 -19.75 -5.10
N ILE A 38 -12.63 -21.04 -4.84
CA ILE A 38 -11.37 -21.58 -4.32
C ILE A 38 -10.42 -21.51 -5.51
N ALA A 39 -9.91 -20.32 -5.80
CA ALA A 39 -8.76 -20.16 -6.66
C ALA A 39 -7.65 -21.02 -6.03
N LEU A 40 -7.01 -21.86 -6.84
CA LEU A 40 -5.83 -22.58 -6.44
C LEU A 40 -4.84 -21.51 -5.97
N ALA A 41 -4.66 -21.37 -4.65
CA ALA A 41 -3.84 -20.33 -4.06
C ALA A 41 -2.45 -20.44 -4.68
N GLY A 42 -2.12 -19.49 -5.55
CA GLY A 42 -0.76 -19.35 -6.04
C GLY A 42 0.16 -19.03 -4.86
N PRO A 43 1.47 -18.96 -5.11
CA PRO A 43 2.43 -18.48 -4.10
C PRO A 43 2.16 -17.02 -3.69
N VAL A 44 1.27 -16.30 -4.38
CA VAL A 44 0.87 -14.93 -4.07
C VAL A 44 -0.60 -14.87 -3.68
N VAL A 45 -0.95 -13.86 -2.90
CA VAL A 45 -2.32 -13.61 -2.44
C VAL A 45 -3.00 -12.62 -3.36
N ASP A 46 -4.07 -13.03 -4.03
CA ASP A 46 -5.00 -12.11 -4.70
C ASP A 46 -5.79 -11.31 -3.66
N LEU A 47 -5.81 -9.98 -3.76
CA LEU A 47 -6.62 -9.12 -2.89
C LEU A 47 -7.65 -8.33 -3.71
N GLN A 48 -8.94 -8.60 -3.46
CA GLN A 48 -10.05 -7.76 -3.92
C GLN A 48 -10.25 -6.56 -2.99
N PRO A 49 -10.95 -5.50 -3.43
CA PRO A 49 -11.29 -4.38 -2.55
C PRO A 49 -12.01 -4.82 -1.26
N GLY A 50 -11.52 -4.36 -0.11
CA GLY A 50 -12.03 -4.71 1.22
C GLY A 50 -11.52 -6.03 1.79
N GLU A 51 -10.72 -6.80 1.05
CA GLU A 51 -10.12 -8.04 1.54
C GLU A 51 -8.82 -7.81 2.28
N PHE A 52 -8.47 -8.78 3.12
CA PHE A 52 -7.17 -8.85 3.78
C PHE A 52 -6.71 -10.31 3.90
N SER A 53 -5.41 -10.50 4.02
CA SER A 53 -4.76 -11.77 4.30
C SER A 53 -3.78 -11.61 5.46
N ASN A 54 -3.78 -12.58 6.36
CA ASN A 54 -2.89 -12.64 7.52
C ASN A 54 -1.85 -13.76 7.42
N SER A 55 -1.61 -14.25 6.20
CA SER A 55 -0.77 -15.41 5.94
C SER A 55 0.24 -15.14 4.83
N LEU A 56 0.84 -13.94 4.82
CA LEU A 56 1.99 -13.69 3.94
C LEU A 56 3.14 -14.59 4.39
N SER A 57 3.55 -15.49 3.50
CA SER A 57 4.45 -16.59 3.85
C SER A 57 5.89 -16.35 3.41
N GLY A 58 6.10 -15.38 2.53
CA GLY A 58 7.37 -15.16 1.88
C GLY A 58 7.60 -16.15 0.75
N ILE A 59 8.02 -15.65 -0.41
CA ILE A 59 8.28 -16.48 -1.59
C ILE A 59 9.62 -16.17 -2.24
N THR A 60 10.13 -17.14 -2.98
CA THR A 60 11.38 -17.00 -3.73
C THR A 60 11.11 -16.83 -5.24
N ASN A 61 12.09 -16.36 -6.00
CA ASN A 61 12.01 -16.33 -7.47
C ASN A 61 11.99 -17.75 -8.09
N SER A 62 12.21 -18.81 -7.30
CA SER A 62 11.97 -20.20 -7.72
C SER A 62 10.51 -20.60 -7.61
N ASP A 63 9.78 -20.04 -6.65
CA ASP A 63 8.36 -20.35 -6.45
C ASP A 63 7.48 -19.62 -7.47
N LEU A 64 7.90 -18.42 -7.90
CA LEU A 64 7.19 -17.63 -8.91
C LEU A 64 8.16 -16.98 -9.91
N SER A 65 8.17 -17.50 -11.14
CA SER A 65 9.07 -16.99 -12.20
C SER A 65 8.71 -15.58 -12.67
N GLU A 66 7.43 -15.17 -12.56
CA GLU A 66 6.95 -13.83 -12.92
C GLU A 66 7.66 -12.70 -12.13
N LEU A 67 8.27 -13.01 -10.97
CA LEU A 67 9.07 -12.04 -10.20
C LEU A 67 10.40 -11.66 -10.88
N ARG A 68 10.82 -12.44 -11.88
CA ARG A 68 12.02 -12.20 -12.68
C ARG A 68 11.66 -11.30 -13.85
N GLY A 69 12.40 -10.22 -13.99
CA GLY A 69 12.05 -9.21 -14.96
C GLY A 69 13.14 -8.20 -15.24
N THR A 70 12.79 -7.24 -16.09
CA THR A 70 13.60 -6.06 -16.35
C THR A 70 13.21 -4.98 -15.36
N ILE A 71 14.21 -4.34 -14.74
CA ILE A 71 13.96 -3.16 -13.89
C ILE A 71 13.61 -2.00 -14.82
N GLU A 72 12.38 -1.51 -14.70
CA GLU A 72 11.92 -0.33 -15.44
C GLU A 72 12.32 0.94 -14.70
N PHE A 73 12.33 0.88 -13.37
CA PHE A 73 12.51 2.05 -12.53
C PHE A 73 12.98 1.68 -11.12
N ASP A 74 13.84 2.53 -10.55
CA ASP A 74 14.32 2.49 -9.16
C ASP A 74 14.24 3.91 -8.56
N HIS A 75 13.75 4.02 -7.32
CA HIS A 75 13.69 5.27 -6.57
C HIS A 75 13.95 5.07 -5.09
N TYR A 76 14.72 5.99 -4.53
CA TYR A 76 15.15 6.01 -3.16
C TYR A 76 14.71 7.33 -2.55
N GLU A 77 13.90 7.26 -1.50
CA GLU A 77 13.43 8.45 -0.79
C GLU A 77 13.78 8.31 0.69
N THR A 78 14.68 9.16 1.17
CA THR A 78 15.05 9.23 2.58
C THR A 78 14.00 10.03 3.34
N PHE A 79 13.57 9.52 4.49
CA PHE A 79 12.55 10.16 5.30
C PHE A 79 12.90 10.14 6.79
N THR A 80 12.30 11.09 7.51
CA THR A 80 12.36 11.18 8.96
C THR A 80 10.94 11.25 9.54
N ILE A 81 10.71 10.60 10.67
CA ILE A 81 9.48 10.72 11.44
C ILE A 81 9.84 11.33 12.79
N ASP A 82 9.15 12.41 13.11
CA ASP A 82 9.43 13.28 14.23
C ASP A 82 8.33 13.17 15.29
N SER A 83 8.72 13.27 16.56
CA SER A 83 7.76 13.31 17.67
C SER A 83 6.94 14.60 17.63
N PRO A 84 5.62 14.55 17.85
CA PRO A 84 4.80 15.75 17.89
C PRO A 84 5.28 16.67 19.03
N SER A 85 5.57 17.92 18.71
CA SER A 85 5.98 18.89 19.73
C SER A 85 4.77 19.27 20.60
N GLU A 86 4.70 18.76 21.83
CA GLU A 86 3.76 19.29 22.82
C GLU A 86 4.30 20.62 23.38
N GLY A 87 3.82 21.75 22.84
CA GLY A 87 3.88 23.04 23.52
C GLY A 87 5.23 23.78 23.52
N ASP A 88 5.79 24.01 22.33
CA ASP A 88 6.72 25.11 22.00
C ASP A 88 7.83 25.40 23.05
N THR A 89 8.98 24.73 22.92
CA THR A 89 10.30 25.34 22.68
C THR A 89 11.42 24.37 23.02
N GLY A 90 11.90 23.64 22.00
CA GLY A 90 13.26 23.08 22.03
C GLY A 90 13.31 21.56 21.90
N SER A 91 13.55 21.13 20.67
CA SER A 91 13.85 19.76 20.23
C SER A 91 12.62 18.90 19.97
N VAL A 92 12.21 18.90 18.70
CA VAL A 92 11.47 17.79 18.10
C VAL A 92 12.42 16.59 18.13
N GLY A 93 12.06 15.55 18.89
CA GLY A 93 12.84 14.32 18.94
C GLY A 93 12.57 13.50 17.68
N MET A 94 13.60 13.22 16.88
CA MET A 94 13.49 12.30 15.75
C MET A 94 13.22 10.89 16.28
N LEU A 95 12.10 10.31 15.84
CA LEU A 95 11.65 8.98 16.24
C LEU A 95 12.13 7.90 15.27
N TYR A 96 12.31 8.23 14.00
CA TYR A 96 12.74 7.27 12.98
C TYR A 96 13.42 7.98 11.81
N GLU A 97 14.40 7.33 11.20
CA GLU A 97 15.07 7.75 9.98
C GLU A 97 15.41 6.49 9.17
N ALA A 98 15.06 6.49 7.88
CA ALA A 98 15.39 5.42 6.95
C ALA A 98 15.24 5.88 5.49
N THR A 99 15.48 4.97 4.54
CA THR A 99 15.18 5.18 3.12
C THR A 99 14.12 4.17 2.65
N LEU A 100 13.05 4.67 2.03
CA LEU A 100 12.11 3.84 1.28
C LEU A 100 12.68 3.62 -0.13
N PHE A 101 13.01 2.37 -0.44
CA PHE A 101 13.39 1.93 -1.77
C PHE A 101 12.18 1.36 -2.51
N SER A 102 11.81 1.99 -3.62
CA SER A 102 10.76 1.56 -4.54
C SER A 102 11.36 1.12 -5.87
N ARG A 103 10.95 -0.05 -6.38
CA ARG A 103 11.43 -0.64 -7.63
C ARG A 103 10.27 -1.18 -8.45
N VAL A 104 10.19 -0.77 -9.71
CA VAL A 104 9.23 -1.36 -10.66
C VAL A 104 9.95 -2.34 -11.57
N VAL A 105 9.45 -3.57 -11.59
CA VAL A 105 9.96 -4.66 -12.42
C VAL A 105 8.88 -5.09 -13.40
N ARG A 106 9.26 -5.26 -14.67
CA ARG A 106 8.44 -5.88 -15.69
C ARG A 106 8.80 -7.35 -15.85
N SER A 107 7.85 -8.23 -15.61
CA SER A 107 8.00 -9.68 -15.79
C SER A 107 8.46 -10.01 -17.21
N ASN A 108 9.48 -10.87 -17.33
CA ASN A 108 9.94 -11.37 -18.64
C ASN A 108 8.96 -12.41 -19.22
N ASP A 109 8.16 -13.04 -18.37
CA ASP A 109 7.26 -14.13 -18.74
C ASP A 109 5.90 -13.60 -19.22
N THR A 110 5.36 -12.62 -18.50
CA THR A 110 4.00 -12.09 -18.72
C THR A 110 3.97 -10.67 -19.26
N GLY A 111 5.07 -9.91 -19.12
CA GLY A 111 5.10 -8.48 -19.45
C GLY A 111 4.42 -7.58 -18.42
N ASN A 112 3.85 -8.18 -17.36
CA ASN A 112 3.15 -7.50 -16.28
C ASN A 112 4.09 -6.79 -15.32
N LEU A 113 3.57 -5.75 -14.65
CA LEU A 113 4.33 -4.94 -13.71
C LEU A 113 4.24 -5.48 -12.28
N THR A 114 5.37 -5.39 -11.57
CA THR A 114 5.50 -5.66 -10.14
C THR A 114 6.14 -4.48 -9.46
N PHE A 115 5.43 -3.88 -8.51
CA PHE A 115 5.92 -2.80 -7.66
C PHE A 115 6.50 -3.41 -6.39
N ASN A 116 7.81 -3.24 -6.18
CA ASN A 116 8.56 -3.79 -5.07
C ASN A 116 8.98 -2.64 -4.14
N PHE A 117 8.86 -2.85 -2.85
CA PHE A 117 9.13 -1.86 -1.82
C PHE A 117 10.03 -2.45 -0.75
N ARG A 118 10.87 -1.60 -0.15
CA ARG A 118 11.78 -2.01 0.91
C ARG A 118 12.19 -0.82 1.78
N ILE A 119 12.23 -1.01 3.08
CA ILE A 119 12.89 -0.08 4.02
C ILE A 119 14.34 -0.50 4.15
N ILE A 120 15.26 0.42 3.87
CA ILE A 120 16.72 0.21 3.94
C ILE A 120 17.38 1.33 4.74
N ASP A 121 18.60 1.05 5.20
CA ASP A 121 19.45 1.97 5.95
C ASP A 121 18.73 2.66 7.13
N PRO A 122 18.03 1.92 8.00
CA PRO A 122 17.39 2.52 9.16
C PRO A 122 18.44 2.92 10.19
N ASN A 123 18.19 4.01 10.91
CA ASN A 123 19.11 4.52 11.92
C ASN A 123 18.81 3.95 13.31
N ALA A 124 19.69 3.05 13.77
CA ALA A 124 19.59 2.33 15.04
C ALA A 124 19.66 3.21 16.30
N GLU A 125 20.00 4.51 16.18
CA GLU A 125 20.01 5.44 17.31
C GLU A 125 18.60 5.89 17.73
N HIS A 126 17.60 5.70 16.86
CA HIS A 126 16.22 6.08 17.17
C HIS A 126 15.40 4.93 17.78
N THR A 127 14.26 5.25 18.39
CA THR A 127 13.44 4.28 19.13
C THR A 127 12.11 3.93 18.45
N GLY A 128 11.76 4.62 17.36
CA GLY A 128 10.54 4.36 16.61
C GLY A 128 10.56 2.97 15.96
N GLN A 129 9.36 2.42 15.77
CA GLN A 129 9.17 1.13 15.11
C GLN A 129 8.05 1.26 14.10
N ILE A 130 8.28 0.86 12.84
CA ILE A 130 7.26 0.91 11.81
C ILE A 130 6.24 -0.19 12.07
N SER A 131 4.97 0.16 12.20
CA SER A 131 3.87 -0.79 12.34
C SER A 131 3.43 -1.33 10.98
N HIS A 132 3.10 -0.43 10.06
CA HIS A 132 2.61 -0.75 8.73
C HIS A 132 2.94 0.36 7.73
N ILE A 133 2.83 0.03 6.45
CA ILE A 133 3.00 0.94 5.33
C ILE A 133 1.75 0.86 4.45
N GLU A 134 1.20 2.01 4.12
CA GLU A 134 0.09 2.15 3.18
C GLU A 134 0.59 2.70 1.85
N ILE A 135 0.12 2.14 0.74
CA ILE A 135 0.51 2.55 -0.61
C ILE A 135 -0.74 2.76 -1.44
N ASN A 136 -0.90 3.95 -2.01
CA ASN A 136 -2.06 4.31 -2.85
C ASN A 136 -1.75 4.23 -4.35
N GLY A 137 -2.81 4.36 -5.15
CA GLY A 137 -2.74 4.44 -6.61
C GLY A 137 -3.24 3.20 -7.32
N PHE A 138 -3.68 2.15 -6.62
CA PHE A 138 -4.07 0.86 -7.20
C PHE A 138 -5.56 0.76 -7.59
N ASP A 139 -6.28 1.89 -7.65
CA ASP A 139 -7.71 1.91 -7.98
C ASP A 139 -7.98 1.22 -9.32
N GLY A 140 -9.04 0.41 -9.36
CA GLY A 140 -9.46 -0.34 -10.55
C GLY A 140 -8.52 -1.47 -11.02
N LEU A 141 -7.39 -1.71 -10.37
CA LEU A 141 -6.41 -2.73 -10.78
C LEU A 141 -6.54 -4.01 -9.96
N GLN A 142 -6.33 -5.19 -10.54
CA GLN A 142 -6.16 -6.40 -9.72
C GLN A 142 -4.74 -6.43 -9.11
N THR A 143 -4.65 -6.67 -7.81
CA THR A 143 -3.38 -6.70 -7.07
C THR A 143 -3.15 -8.08 -6.47
N ARG A 144 -1.97 -8.65 -6.72
CA ARG A 144 -1.47 -9.84 -6.03
C ARG A 144 -0.30 -9.45 -5.15
N VAL A 145 -0.29 -9.87 -3.89
CA VAL A 145 0.68 -9.39 -2.90
C VAL A 145 1.40 -10.54 -2.22
N GLU A 146 2.66 -10.32 -1.86
CA GLU A 146 3.50 -11.19 -1.02
C GLU A 146 4.81 -10.43 -0.69
N TYR A 147 5.74 -11.06 0.03
CA TYR A 147 7.12 -10.60 0.15
C TYR A 147 8.14 -11.62 -0.35
N ARG A 148 9.34 -11.15 -0.68
CA ARG A 148 10.46 -11.98 -1.15
C ARG A 148 11.26 -12.51 0.03
N ASP A 149 11.37 -13.82 0.13
CA ASP A 149 12.15 -14.54 1.15
C ASP A 149 13.60 -14.80 0.73
N GLU A 150 14.10 -14.08 -0.27
CA GLU A 150 15.46 -14.29 -0.81
C GLU A 150 16.55 -13.52 -0.04
N ALA A 151 16.15 -12.60 0.84
CA ALA A 151 17.05 -11.83 1.67
C ALA A 151 17.39 -12.62 2.94
N GLY A 152 18.61 -12.45 3.47
CA GLY A 152 19.07 -13.17 4.66
C GLY A 152 18.15 -13.05 5.88
N ASP A 153 18.36 -13.91 6.88
CA ASP A 153 17.47 -14.07 8.04
C ASP A 153 17.29 -12.78 8.89
N ASP A 154 18.16 -11.79 8.71
CA ASP A 154 18.16 -10.52 9.46
C ASP A 154 17.12 -9.50 8.96
N TYR A 155 16.42 -9.78 7.85
CA TYR A 155 15.40 -8.89 7.30
C TYR A 155 13.99 -9.30 7.73
N VAL A 156 13.11 -8.32 7.98
CA VAL A 156 11.72 -8.57 8.41
C VAL A 156 10.75 -8.32 7.26
N GLY A 157 9.87 -9.28 6.97
CA GLY A 157 8.78 -9.14 6.00
C GLY A 157 7.45 -8.77 6.67
N PRO A 158 6.50 -8.14 5.96
CA PRO A 158 5.14 -7.99 6.45
C PRO A 158 4.46 -9.35 6.57
N SER A 159 3.57 -9.49 7.56
CA SER A 159 2.83 -10.74 7.80
C SER A 159 1.37 -10.65 7.33
N ILE A 160 0.87 -9.42 7.21
CA ILE A 160 -0.50 -9.12 6.82
C ILE A 160 -0.45 -8.17 5.62
N ALA A 161 -1.34 -8.39 4.66
CA ALA A 161 -1.68 -7.40 3.66
C ALA A 161 -3.19 -7.18 3.59
N ALA A 162 -3.60 -5.95 3.34
CA ALA A 162 -5.00 -5.59 3.20
C ALA A 162 -5.19 -4.64 2.02
N ARG A 163 -6.41 -4.62 1.48
CA ARG A 163 -6.81 -3.69 0.43
C ARG A 163 -8.01 -2.87 0.88
N SER A 164 -7.96 -1.56 0.66
CA SER A 164 -9.06 -0.66 1.02
C SER A 164 -10.36 -1.01 0.28
N LEU A 165 -11.49 -0.55 0.83
CA LEU A 165 -12.82 -0.81 0.27
C LEU A 165 -13.04 -0.21 -1.13
N ASP A 166 -12.41 0.93 -1.41
CA ASP A 166 -12.38 1.54 -2.74
C ASP A 166 -11.37 0.87 -3.68
N GLY A 167 -10.49 0.00 -3.17
CA GLY A 167 -9.49 -0.70 -3.95
C GLY A 167 -8.21 0.09 -4.22
N ASP A 168 -8.14 1.37 -3.85
CA ASP A 168 -7.01 2.25 -4.19
C ASP A 168 -5.74 1.96 -3.39
N LYS A 169 -5.90 1.53 -2.14
CA LYS A 169 -4.82 1.44 -1.17
C LYS A 169 -4.51 -0.01 -0.79
N LEU A 170 -3.23 -0.33 -0.77
CA LEU A 170 -2.69 -1.54 -0.16
C LEU A 170 -2.01 -1.20 1.16
N THR A 171 -2.26 -2.01 2.19
CA THR A 171 -1.61 -1.90 3.49
C THR A 171 -0.76 -3.15 3.71
N PHE A 172 0.51 -2.97 4.08
CA PHE A 172 1.42 -4.03 4.48
C PHE A 172 1.79 -3.86 5.95
N ASP A 173 1.38 -4.81 6.79
CA ASP A 173 1.53 -4.75 8.25
C ASP A 173 2.54 -5.79 8.73
N PHE A 174 3.50 -5.32 9.52
CA PHE A 174 4.62 -6.10 10.04
C PHE A 174 4.25 -6.90 11.30
N ASN A 175 3.11 -6.65 11.93
CA ASN A 175 2.56 -7.28 13.15
C ASN A 175 3.48 -7.16 14.39
N THR A 176 4.69 -7.71 14.32
CA THR A 176 5.77 -7.48 15.30
C THR A 176 6.47 -6.14 15.13
N SER A 177 6.09 -5.37 14.10
CA SER A 177 6.74 -4.12 13.69
C SER A 177 8.19 -4.27 13.23
N LEU A 178 8.68 -3.25 12.55
CA LEU A 178 10.05 -3.17 12.04
C LEU A 178 10.84 -2.20 12.92
N ALA A 179 11.85 -2.70 13.62
CA ALA A 179 12.69 -1.90 14.50
C ALA A 179 13.59 -0.92 13.72
N SER A 180 14.12 0.09 14.42
CA SER A 180 15.02 1.12 13.86
C SER A 180 16.41 0.60 13.50
N ASP A 181 16.76 -0.62 13.89
CA ASP A 181 18.00 -1.31 13.51
C ASP A 181 17.78 -2.40 12.43
N GLN A 182 16.54 -2.53 11.93
CA GLN A 182 16.15 -3.60 11.00
C GLN A 182 15.67 -3.06 9.65
N SER A 183 16.25 -3.59 8.59
CA SER A 183 15.74 -3.39 7.23
C SER A 183 14.63 -4.37 6.91
N SER A 184 13.73 -4.01 5.99
CA SER A 184 12.67 -4.93 5.56
C SER A 184 13.13 -5.89 4.47
N LYS A 185 12.38 -6.98 4.28
CA LYS A 185 12.37 -7.75 3.02
C LYS A 185 11.70 -6.92 1.92
N PHE A 186 11.89 -7.32 0.66
CA PHE A 186 11.08 -6.75 -0.42
C PHE A 186 9.66 -7.24 -0.29
N PHE A 187 8.71 -6.35 -0.07
CA PHE A 187 7.29 -6.65 -0.20
C PHE A 187 6.77 -6.03 -1.48
N PHE A 188 5.75 -6.61 -2.09
CA PHE A 188 5.38 -6.21 -3.44
C PHE A 188 3.89 -6.34 -3.74
N ALA A 189 3.49 -5.60 -4.77
CA ALA A 189 2.20 -5.71 -5.45
C ALA A 189 2.46 -6.02 -6.93
N MET A 190 2.00 -7.18 -7.38
CA MET A 190 1.94 -7.56 -8.79
C MET A 190 0.61 -7.11 -9.36
N LEU A 191 0.65 -6.62 -10.59
CA LEU A 191 -0.52 -6.13 -11.31
C LEU A 191 -0.68 -6.93 -12.60
N ASP A 192 -1.91 -7.06 -13.08
CA ASP A 192 -2.19 -7.65 -14.39
C ASP A 192 -2.22 -6.61 -15.51
N VAL A 193 -1.22 -5.72 -15.52
CA VAL A 193 -1.07 -4.65 -16.51
C VAL A 193 0.38 -4.51 -16.96
N SER A 194 0.56 -4.15 -18.23
CA SER A 194 1.86 -3.91 -18.87
C SER A 194 2.25 -2.43 -18.93
N ASP A 195 1.35 -1.54 -18.58
CA ASP A 195 1.62 -0.13 -18.39
C ASP A 195 1.02 0.31 -17.07
N TYR A 196 1.54 1.42 -16.56
CA TYR A 196 1.01 2.05 -15.38
C TYR A 196 1.07 3.55 -15.56
N ASP A 197 -0.08 4.13 -15.85
CA ASP A 197 -0.22 5.58 -15.90
C ASP A 197 -0.91 6.07 -14.64
N PHE A 198 -0.21 6.90 -13.88
CA PHE A 198 -0.82 7.66 -12.81
C PHE A 198 -1.49 8.88 -13.44
N GLU A 199 -2.71 8.72 -13.97
CA GLU A 199 -3.49 9.82 -14.54
C GLU A 199 -3.83 10.86 -13.45
N GLY A 200 -2.86 11.72 -13.11
CA GLY A 200 -3.03 12.88 -12.25
C GLY A 200 -2.73 12.69 -10.75
N ILE A 201 -2.37 11.50 -10.28
CA ILE A 201 -2.06 11.26 -8.85
C ILE A 201 -0.71 10.54 -8.73
N VAL A 202 0.33 11.27 -8.33
CA VAL A 202 1.62 10.65 -7.97
C VAL A 202 1.35 9.62 -6.86
N PRO A 203 1.76 8.36 -7.02
CA PRO A 203 1.59 7.37 -5.97
C PRO A 203 2.46 7.74 -4.79
N GLN A 204 1.97 7.43 -3.60
CA GLN A 204 2.63 7.74 -2.36
C GLN A 204 2.64 6.51 -1.45
N ALA A 205 3.65 6.46 -0.59
CA ALA A 205 3.67 5.55 0.54
C ALA A 205 3.54 6.35 1.82
N THR A 206 2.64 5.94 2.70
CA THR A 206 2.53 6.49 4.05
C THR A 206 3.04 5.46 5.03
N VAL A 207 4.10 5.82 5.76
CA VAL A 207 4.78 4.96 6.74
C VAL A 207 4.28 5.33 8.13
N TYR A 208 3.82 4.34 8.90
CA TYR A 208 3.24 4.54 10.22
C TYR A 208 4.11 3.93 11.31
N LEU A 209 4.42 4.69 12.37
CA LEU A 209 5.03 4.16 13.57
C LEU A 209 3.97 3.51 14.48
N GLN A 210 4.38 2.57 15.33
CA GLN A 210 3.53 2.01 16.38
C GLN A 210 2.98 3.07 17.35
N SER A 211 3.72 4.16 17.55
CA SER A 211 3.34 5.29 18.39
C SER A 211 2.27 6.19 17.76
N GLY A 212 1.97 6.00 16.46
CA GLY A 212 0.89 6.67 15.74
C GLY A 212 1.34 7.82 14.84
N GLU A 213 2.61 8.25 14.90
CA GLU A 213 3.18 9.20 13.95
C GLU A 213 3.34 8.59 12.56
N GLN A 214 3.30 9.43 11.55
CA GLN A 214 3.38 9.00 10.15
C GLN A 214 4.11 10.03 9.29
N ILE A 215 4.62 9.56 8.15
CA ILE A 215 5.13 10.40 7.07
C ILE A 215 4.63 9.86 5.73
N THR A 216 4.33 10.76 4.79
CA THR A 216 3.98 10.40 3.41
C THR A 216 5.13 10.79 2.51
N VAL A 217 5.56 9.86 1.67
CA VAL A 217 6.64 10.03 0.70
C VAL A 217 6.14 9.65 -0.69
N ASP A 218 6.68 10.31 -1.71
CA ASP A 218 6.38 9.96 -3.09
C ASP A 218 7.06 8.62 -3.47
N ILE A 219 6.43 7.85 -4.36
CA ILE A 219 7.02 6.63 -4.92
C ILE A 219 7.10 6.72 -6.46
N ALA A 220 7.41 5.58 -7.10
CA ALA A 220 7.76 5.51 -8.51
C ALA A 220 6.82 6.28 -9.46
N PRO A 221 7.37 6.96 -10.51
CA PRO A 221 6.58 7.68 -11.49
C PRO A 221 5.91 6.73 -12.49
N ASN A 222 5.16 7.30 -13.42
CA ASN A 222 4.41 6.59 -14.47
C ASN A 222 5.35 5.70 -15.29
N VAL A 223 4.93 4.46 -15.52
CA VAL A 223 5.68 3.47 -16.30
C VAL A 223 4.98 3.27 -17.64
N PRO A 224 5.53 3.80 -18.74
CA PRO A 224 4.88 3.68 -20.04
C PRO A 224 4.87 2.23 -20.52
N ALA A 225 3.91 1.91 -21.40
CA ALA A 225 3.91 0.64 -22.12
C ALA A 225 5.25 0.43 -22.83
N PRO A 226 5.75 -0.82 -22.94
CA PRO A 226 6.94 -1.13 -23.73
C PRO A 226 6.83 -0.49 -25.11
N GLY A 227 7.76 0.41 -25.41
CA GLY A 227 7.58 1.35 -26.50
C GLY A 227 7.31 0.66 -27.85
N ALA A 228 6.23 1.09 -28.50
CA ALA A 228 6.06 1.06 -29.96
C ALA A 228 7.26 1.70 -30.71
N PHE A 229 8.19 2.37 -30.01
CA PHE A 229 9.48 2.82 -30.51
C PHE A 229 10.38 1.68 -31.02
N ALA A 230 10.26 0.46 -30.51
CA ALA A 230 10.96 -0.70 -31.06
C ALA A 230 10.45 -1.06 -32.48
N LEU A 231 9.17 -0.79 -32.79
CA LEU A 231 8.60 -1.01 -34.12
C LEU A 231 9.07 0.04 -35.15
N LEU A 232 9.39 1.27 -34.72
CA LEU A 232 9.96 2.28 -35.61
C LEU A 232 11.42 1.96 -36.01
N GLY A 233 12.18 1.34 -35.11
CA GLY A 233 13.56 0.90 -35.39
C GLY A 233 13.64 -0.21 -36.44
N THR A 234 12.72 -1.18 -36.38
CA THR A 234 12.66 -2.31 -37.33
C THR A 234 12.09 -1.89 -38.69
N ALA A 235 11.07 -1.02 -38.72
CA ALA A 235 10.59 -0.44 -39.97
C ALA A 235 11.68 0.37 -40.69
N GLY A 236 12.48 1.17 -39.95
CA GLY A 236 13.60 1.93 -40.52
C GLY A 236 14.71 1.06 -41.13
N LEU A 237 15.03 -0.09 -40.52
CA LEU A 237 16.02 -1.04 -41.05
C LEU A 237 15.54 -1.76 -42.32
N CYS A 238 14.23 -1.99 -42.47
CA CYS A 238 13.67 -2.58 -43.69
C CYS A 238 13.76 -1.62 -44.90
N PHE A 239 13.67 -0.30 -44.69
CA PHE A 239 13.77 0.68 -45.78
C PHE A 239 15.21 1.08 -46.15
N ALA A 240 16.20 0.86 -45.28
CA ALA A 240 17.60 1.20 -45.55
C ALA A 240 18.31 0.24 -46.52
N ARG A 241 17.73 -0.92 -46.88
CA ARG A 241 18.41 -1.98 -47.66
C ARG A 241 18.14 -1.96 -49.17
N ARG A 242 17.60 -0.88 -49.75
CA ARG A 242 17.25 -0.83 -51.20
C ARG A 242 17.90 0.32 -51.97
N ARG A 243 19.23 0.44 -51.91
CA ARG A 243 20.05 1.16 -52.91
C ARG A 243 21.42 0.50 -53.06
N ARG A 244 21.52 -0.49 -53.96
CA ARG A 244 22.73 -0.82 -54.73
C ARG A 244 22.28 -1.35 -56.08
#